data_AF-A0A6G2VUB3-F1
#
_entry.id   AF-A0A6G2VUB3-F1
#
_cell.length_a   1.000
_cell.length_b   1.000
_cell.length_c   1.000
_cell.angle_alpha   90.00
_cell.angle_beta   90.00
_cell.angle_gamma   90.00
#
_symmetry.space_group_name_H-M   'P 1'
#
loop_
_entity.id
_entity.type
_entity.pdbx_description
1 polymer ?
#
loop_
_entity_poly.entity_id
_entity_poly.type
_entity_poly.pdbx_seq_one_letter_code
_entity_poly.pdbx_strand_id
1 'polypeptide(L)' 'MPTLRLIDPNGYTVPGTVHINVPDANEPKVRALLQEAALQDATQWTDFGYHPGDYRILTDQH' A
#
# COMPACT_ATOMS: atom_id res chain seq x y z
N MET A 1 -10.61 -9.52 -11.24
CA MET A 1 -9.44 -9.65 -10.34
C MET A 1 -9.11 -8.26 -9.85
N PRO A 2 -8.94 -8.05 -8.54
CA PRO A 2 -8.79 -6.71 -8.01
C PRO A 2 -7.45 -6.06 -8.38
N THR A 3 -7.46 -4.72 -8.32
CA THR A 3 -6.25 -3.91 -8.21
C THR A 3 -6.02 -3.56 -6.75
N LEU A 4 -4.80 -3.77 -6.25
CA LEU A 4 -4.38 -3.34 -4.91
C LEU A 4 -3.37 -2.20 -5.05
N ARG A 5 -3.48 -1.18 -4.19
CA ARG A 5 -2.55 -0.05 -4.13
C ARG A 5 -2.36 0.44 -2.70
N LEU A 6 -1.15 0.91 -2.39
CA LEU A 6 -0.86 1.57 -1.12
C LEU A 6 -1.12 3.07 -1.24
N ILE A 7 -1.87 3.61 -0.29
CA ILE A 7 -2.21 5.02 -0.18
C ILE A 7 -1.52 5.61 1.05
N ASP A 8 -0.84 6.73 0.86
CA ASP A 8 -0.16 7.48 1.91
C ASP A 8 -1.17 8.26 2.79
N PRO A 9 -0.70 8.87 3.90
CA PRO A 9 -1.57 9.65 4.79
C PRO A 9 -2.27 10.84 4.10
N ASN A 10 -1.67 11.40 3.06
CA ASN A 10 -2.23 12.51 2.29
C ASN A 10 -3.24 12.08 1.22
N GLY A 11 -3.42 10.77 1.01
CA GLY A 11 -4.35 10.22 0.02
C GLY A 11 -3.73 9.95 -1.35
N TYR A 12 -2.41 10.07 -1.51
CA TYR A 12 -1.71 9.75 -2.75
C TYR A 12 -1.32 8.28 -2.82
N THR A 13 -1.25 7.74 -4.04
CA THR A 13 -0.71 6.39 -4.24
C THR A 13 0.80 6.41 -4.09
N VAL A 14 1.34 5.54 -3.24
CA VAL A 14 2.78 5.37 -3.07
C VAL A 14 3.37 4.80 -4.37
N PRO A 15 4.39 5.44 -4.99
CA PRO A 15 4.96 4.97 -6.25
C PRO A 15 5.45 3.52 -6.18
N GLY A 16 5.20 2.74 -7.24
CA GLY A 16 5.66 1.35 -7.33
C GLY A 16 4.83 0.32 -6.54
N THR A 17 3.74 0.74 -5.90
CA THR A 17 2.90 -0.14 -5.04
C THR A 17 1.57 -0.57 -5.70
N VAL A 18 1.41 -0.32 -6.99
CA VAL A 18 0.19 -0.70 -7.73
C VAL A 18 0.35 -2.12 -8.27
N HIS A 19 -0.52 -3.02 -7.80
CA HIS A 19 -0.62 -4.40 -8.28
C HIS A 19 -1.95 -4.60 -8.98
N ILE A 20 -1.92 -4.82 -10.29
CA ILE A 20 -3.10 -5.08 -11.12
C ILE A 20 -3.38 -6.57 -11.25
N ASN A 21 -4.64 -6.94 -11.45
CA ASN A 21 -5.08 -8.31 -11.69
C ASN A 21 -4.56 -9.31 -10.64
N VAL A 22 -4.64 -8.94 -9.35
CA VAL A 22 -4.16 -9.80 -8.26
C VAL A 22 -5.10 -11.00 -8.13
N PRO A 23 -4.64 -12.25 -8.32
CA PRO A 23 -5.45 -13.42 -8.05
C PRO A 23 -5.76 -13.53 -6.55
N ASP A 24 -6.94 -14.01 -6.18
CA ASP A 24 -7.36 -14.15 -4.78
C ASP A 24 -6.35 -14.93 -3.92
N ALA A 25 -5.75 -15.98 -4.50
CA ALA A 25 -4.70 -16.78 -3.84
C ALA A 25 -3.43 -15.98 -3.50
N ASN A 26 -3.17 -14.89 -4.22
CA ASN A 26 -2.01 -14.02 -4.03
C ASN A 26 -2.35 -12.74 -3.23
N GLU A 27 -3.63 -12.44 -3.00
CA GLU A 27 -4.05 -11.22 -2.29
C GLU A 27 -3.36 -11.07 -0.92
N PRO A 28 -3.31 -12.10 -0.05
CA PRO A 28 -2.65 -11.98 1.25
C PRO A 28 -1.15 -11.64 1.12
N LYS A 29 -0.47 -12.22 0.12
CA LYS A 29 0.94 -11.97 -0.15
C LYS A 29 1.17 -10.54 -0.63
N VAL A 30 0.31 -10.05 -1.53
CA VAL A 30 0.38 -8.66 -2.01
C VAL A 30 0.11 -7.67 -0.87
N ARG A 31 -0.86 -7.95 -0.01
CA ARG A 31 -1.12 -7.12 1.18
C ARG A 31 0.09 -7.04 2.11
N ALA A 32 0.78 -8.15 2.36
CA ALA A 32 2.00 -8.16 3.17
C ALA A 32 3.11 -7.28 2.55
N LEU A 33 3.34 -7.39 1.24
CA LEU A 33 4.31 -6.53 0.54
C LEU A 33 3.96 -5.04 0.65
N LEU A 34 2.67 -4.69 0.57
CA LEU A 34 2.21 -3.31 0.72
C LEU A 34 2.36 -2.80 2.17
N GLN A 35 2.22 -3.68 3.17
CA GLN A 35 2.50 -3.33 4.57
C GLN A 35 4.00 -3.06 4.79
N GLU A 36 4.87 -3.86 4.19
CA GLU A 36 6.32 -3.62 4.24
C GLU A 36 6.69 -2.30 3.56
N ALA A 37 6.08 -2.00 2.40
CA ALA A 37 6.25 -0.72 1.73
C ALA A 37 5.77 0.47 2.58
N ALA A 38 4.65 0.33 3.31
CA ALA A 38 4.17 1.36 4.23
C ALA A 38 5.16 1.64 5.37
N LEU A 39 5.75 0.58 5.94
CA LEU A 39 6.78 0.72 6.99
C LEU A 39 8.01 1.46 6.45
N GLN A 40 8.47 1.11 5.26
CA GLN A 40 9.63 1.74 4.62
C GLN A 40 9.38 3.22 4.30
N ASP A 41 8.26 3.53 3.66
CA ASP A 41 7.91 4.91 3.29
C ASP A 41 7.70 5.77 4.54
N ALA A 42 6.97 5.27 5.55
CA ALA A 42 6.80 6.01 6.81
C ALA A 42 8.13 6.26 7.55
N THR A 43 9.07 5.32 7.48
CA THR A 43 10.42 5.51 8.05
C THR A 43 11.18 6.61 7.31
N GLN A 44 11.06 6.65 5.98
CA GLN A 44 11.67 7.70 5.16
C GLN A 44 11.10 9.09 5.45
N TRP A 45 9.81 9.18 5.76
CA TRP A 45 9.10 10.44 5.99
C TRP A 45 8.79 10.70 7.48
N THR A 46 9.46 10.02 8.39
CA THR A 46 9.23 10.14 9.84
C THR A 46 9.43 11.57 10.36
N ASP A 47 10.42 12.30 9.83
CA ASP A 47 10.66 13.70 10.19
C ASP A 47 9.52 14.65 9.78
N PHE A 48 8.61 14.18 8.92
CA PHE A 48 7.41 14.88 8.47
C PHE A 48 6.12 14.36 9.13
N GLY A 49 6.24 13.49 10.16
CA GLY A 49 5.11 13.00 10.94
C GLY A 49 4.35 11.83 10.30
N TYR A 50 4.96 11.11 9.34
CA TYR A 50 4.33 9.95 8.74
C TYR A 50 4.43 8.74 9.66
N HIS A 51 3.31 8.06 9.88
CA HIS A 51 3.27 6.81 10.63
C HIS A 51 2.74 5.65 9.76
N PRO A 52 3.29 4.43 9.90
CA PRO A 52 2.84 3.28 9.11
C PRO A 52 1.34 2.99 9.24
N GLY A 53 0.74 3.30 10.40
CA GLY A 53 -0.68 3.11 10.68
C GLY A 53 -1.63 4.03 9.91
N ASP A 54 -1.11 5.13 9.34
CA ASP A 54 -1.91 6.10 8.59
C ASP A 54 -2.05 5.72 7.09
N TYR A 55 -1.28 4.74 6.64
CA TYR A 55 -1.34 4.20 5.28
C TYR A 55 -2.53 3.26 5.12
N ARG A 56 -3.09 3.25 3.90
CA ARG A 56 -4.27 2.45 3.57
C ARG A 56 -4.02 1.60 2.34
N ILE A 57 -4.37 0.33 2.40
CA ILE A 57 -4.42 -0.53 1.20
C ILE A 57 -5.83 -0.43 0.62
N LEU A 58 -5.93 0.13 -0.59
CA LEU A 58 -7.19 0.12 -1.33
C LEU A 58 -7.25 -1.08 -2.26
N THR A 59 -8.43 -1.69 -2.31
CA THR A 59 -8.78 -2.77 -3.23
C THR A 59 -9.88 -2.26 -4.14
N ASP A 60 -9.62 -2.27 -5.44
CA ASP A 60 -10.59 -1.87 -6.45
C ASP A 60 -11.01 -3.11 -7.28
N GLN A 61 -12.32 -3.34 -7.37
CA GLN A 61 -12.92 -4.46 -8.09
C GLN A 61 -13.49 -3.92 -9.39
N HIS A 62 -12.69 -3.96 -10.47
CA HIS A 62 -13.16 -3.68 -11.83
C HIS A 62 -13.89 -4.88 -12.43
#